data_AF-A0A529P4V5-F1
#
_entry.id   AF-A0A529P4V5-F1
#
_cell.length_a   1.000
_cell.length_b   1.000
_cell.length_c   1.000
_cell.angle_alpha   90.00
_cell.angle_beta   90.00
_cell.angle_gamma   90.00
#
_symmetry.space_group_name_H-M   'P 1'
#
loop_
_entity.id
_entity.type
_entity.pdbx_description
1 polymer ?
#
loop_
_entity_poly.entity_id
_entity_poly.type
_entity_poly.pdbx_seq_one_letter_code
_entity_poly.pdbx_strand_id
1 'polypeptide(L)'
;MKWEQVASDFAWDGSWRDIYVLNTSEADWQRVWDILREWSPPANFSVSGNIESMLLGVEAALESETASLLSFYVGPIQLACHFFSTVEIEFDFDPRQVSGIPEV
;
A
#
# COMPACT_ATOMS: atom_id res chain seq x y z
N MET A 1 15.58 16.42 -3.84
CA MET A 1 16.12 15.90 -2.57
C MET A 1 17.23 14.94 -2.91
N LYS A 2 18.37 14.97 -2.21
CA LYS A 2 19.45 14.01 -2.47
C LYS A 2 19.27 12.77 -1.61
N TRP A 3 19.64 11.59 -2.11
CA TRP A 3 19.46 10.33 -1.37
C TRP A 3 20.17 10.35 -0.02
N GLU A 4 21.37 10.92 0.05
CA GLU A 4 22.17 10.97 1.29
C GLU A 4 21.49 11.78 2.41
N GLN A 5 20.50 12.62 2.07
CA GLN A 5 19.76 13.43 3.03
C GLN A 5 18.57 12.69 3.65
N VAL A 6 18.09 11.61 3.02
CA VAL A 6 16.88 10.87 3.43
C VAL A 6 17.10 9.39 3.66
N ALA A 7 18.28 8.85 3.28
CA ALA A 7 18.58 7.43 3.40
C ALA A 7 18.37 6.90 4.84
N SER A 8 18.64 7.72 5.85
CA SER A 8 18.41 7.35 7.26
C SER A 8 16.95 7.08 7.59
N ASP A 9 16.01 7.72 6.91
CA ASP A 9 14.57 7.55 7.17
C ASP A 9 14.08 6.16 6.73
N PHE A 10 14.83 5.53 5.82
CA PHE A 10 14.61 4.17 5.31
C PHE A 10 15.55 3.12 5.94
N ALA A 11 16.27 3.46 7.02
CA ALA A 11 17.08 2.47 7.72
C ALA A 11 16.19 1.39 8.37
N TRP A 12 16.57 0.11 8.25
CA TRP A 12 15.86 -0.97 8.92
C TRP A 12 16.05 -0.90 10.44
N ASP A 13 14.95 -0.73 11.18
CA ASP A 13 14.89 -0.67 12.64
C ASP A 13 14.05 -1.80 13.25
N GLY A 14 13.58 -2.74 12.43
CA GLY A 14 12.72 -3.85 12.86
C GLY A 14 11.27 -3.72 12.41
N SER A 15 10.88 -2.60 11.79
CA SER A 15 9.53 -2.40 11.26
C SER A 15 9.50 -1.98 9.79
N TRP A 16 8.34 -2.18 9.17
CA TRP A 16 8.02 -1.55 7.90
C TRP A 16 7.77 -0.04 8.10
N ARG A 17 7.57 0.68 7.00
CA ARG A 17 7.26 2.12 7.02
C ARG A 17 5.83 2.33 6.57
N ASP A 18 5.04 2.95 7.44
CA ASP A 18 3.66 3.26 7.15
C ASP A 18 3.55 4.61 6.43
N ILE A 19 2.60 4.71 5.51
CA ILE A 19 2.22 5.91 4.77
C ILE A 19 0.81 6.27 5.19
N TYR A 20 0.73 7.26 6.09
CA TYR A 20 -0.53 7.81 6.56
C TYR A 20 -1.06 8.88 5.60
N VAL A 21 -2.27 8.69 5.08
CA VAL A 21 -2.95 9.68 4.24
C VAL A 21 -4.05 10.38 5.03
N LEU A 22 -3.74 11.58 5.51
CA LEU A 22 -4.63 12.37 6.37
C LEU A 22 -5.73 13.07 5.56
N ASN A 23 -6.84 13.39 6.24
CA ASN A 23 -8.01 14.09 5.67
C ASN A 23 -8.63 13.38 4.46
N THR A 24 -8.65 12.05 4.49
CA THR A 24 -9.28 11.21 3.46
C THR A 24 -10.70 10.84 3.85
N SER A 25 -11.53 10.61 2.85
CA SER A 25 -12.85 10.00 2.96
C SER A 25 -12.86 8.62 2.32
N GLU A 26 -13.87 7.82 2.60
CA GLU A 26 -14.09 6.53 1.91
C GLU A 26 -14.16 6.70 0.38
N ALA A 27 -14.73 7.80 -0.11
CA ALA A 27 -14.78 8.12 -1.53
C ALA A 27 -13.39 8.36 -2.14
N ASP A 28 -12.43 8.88 -1.36
CA ASP A 28 -11.04 9.03 -1.81
C ASP A 28 -10.37 7.67 -1.91
N TRP A 29 -10.59 6.80 -0.93
CA TRP A 29 -10.10 5.42 -0.97
C TRP A 29 -10.74 4.61 -2.10
N GLN A 30 -12.00 4.83 -2.42
CA GLN A 30 -12.64 4.19 -3.56
C GLN A 30 -11.95 4.58 -4.88
N ARG A 31 -11.54 5.85 -5.04
CA ARG A 31 -10.75 6.27 -6.21
C ARG A 31 -9.39 5.58 -6.26
N VAL A 32 -8.73 5.44 -5.12
CA VAL A 32 -7.48 4.67 -5.01
C VAL A 32 -7.70 3.22 -5.44
N TRP A 33 -8.77 2.57 -4.96
CA TRP A 33 -9.13 1.20 -5.34
C TRP A 33 -9.30 1.05 -6.85
N ASP A 34 -10.05 1.96 -7.47
CA ASP A 34 -10.28 1.95 -8.92
C ASP A 34 -8.97 2.13 -9.70
N ILE A 35 -8.07 3.02 -9.25
CA ILE A 35 -6.73 3.19 -9.84
C ILE A 35 -5.91 1.90 -9.70
N LEU A 36 -5.91 1.27 -8.52
CA LEU A 36 -5.11 0.07 -8.24
C LEU A 36 -5.61 -1.17 -9.00
N ARG A 37 -6.92 -1.24 -9.27
CA ARG A 37 -7.51 -2.28 -10.13
C ARG A 37 -7.00 -2.18 -11.56
N GLU A 38 -6.78 -0.96 -12.05
CA GLU A 38 -6.29 -0.67 -13.41
C GLU A 38 -4.76 -0.50 -13.47
N TRP A 39 -4.06 -0.70 -12.35
CA TRP A 39 -2.60 -0.58 -12.27
C TRP A 39 -1.92 -1.58 -13.21
N SER A 40 -0.66 -1.30 -13.58
CA SER A 40 0.11 -2.18 -14.47
C SER A 40 1.48 -2.52 -13.85
N PRO A 41 1.70 -3.76 -13.39
CA PRO A 41 0.72 -4.85 -13.32
C PRO A 41 -0.41 -4.57 -12.31
N PRO A 42 -1.61 -5.17 -12.45
CA PRO A 42 -2.71 -4.96 -11.52
C PRO A 42 -2.34 -5.31 -10.08
N ALA A 43 -2.94 -4.62 -9.12
CA ALA A 43 -2.77 -4.96 -7.71
C ALA A 43 -3.31 -6.37 -7.42
N ASN A 44 -2.57 -7.14 -6.62
CA ASN A 44 -3.05 -8.41 -6.09
C ASN A 44 -3.92 -8.15 -4.87
N PHE A 45 -5.14 -8.69 -4.88
CA PHE A 45 -6.00 -8.73 -3.72
C PHE A 45 -5.80 -10.03 -2.97
N SER A 46 -5.69 -9.94 -1.64
CA SER A 46 -5.59 -11.11 -0.78
C SER A 46 -6.41 -10.94 0.48
N VAL A 47 -6.89 -12.07 1.00
CA VAL A 47 -7.65 -12.16 2.24
C VAL A 47 -6.98 -13.20 3.14
N SER A 48 -6.54 -12.78 4.32
CA SER A 48 -5.77 -13.64 5.23
C SER A 48 -4.55 -14.29 4.57
N GLY A 49 -3.90 -13.56 3.65
CA GLY A 49 -2.71 -14.02 2.91
C GLY A 49 -2.98 -14.91 1.70
N ASN A 50 -4.23 -15.26 1.40
CA ASN A 50 -4.58 -16.02 0.19
C ASN A 50 -4.95 -15.05 -0.93
N ILE A 51 -4.39 -15.23 -2.13
CA ILE A 51 -4.76 -14.42 -3.30
C ILE A 51 -6.18 -14.76 -3.71
N GLU A 52 -7.02 -13.74 -3.84
CA GLU A 52 -8.45 -13.87 -4.15
C GLU A 52 -8.83 -12.98 -5.34
N SER A 53 -10.02 -13.19 -5.88
CA SER A 53 -10.60 -12.21 -6.80
C SER A 53 -10.85 -10.88 -6.09
N MET A 54 -10.45 -9.78 -6.70
CA MET A 54 -10.64 -8.44 -6.15
C MET A 54 -12.12 -8.14 -5.88
N LEU A 55 -12.41 -7.65 -4.68
CA LEU A 55 -13.77 -7.25 -4.29
C LEU A 55 -14.25 -6.00 -5.05
N LEU A 56 -15.55 -5.72 -4.95
CA LEU A 56 -16.20 -4.59 -5.62
C LEU A 56 -16.05 -3.27 -4.84
N GLY A 57 -14.83 -2.93 -4.43
CA GLY A 57 -14.52 -1.64 -3.81
C GLY A 57 -14.11 -1.70 -2.34
N VAL A 58 -13.90 -0.52 -1.78
CA VAL A 58 -13.33 -0.33 -0.43
C VAL A 58 -14.30 -0.76 0.67
N GLU A 59 -15.59 -0.48 0.51
CA GLU A 59 -16.63 -0.89 1.47
C GLU A 59 -16.56 -2.40 1.72
N ALA A 60 -16.54 -3.20 0.66
CA ALA A 60 -16.44 -4.66 0.77
C ALA A 60 -15.12 -5.14 1.41
N ALA A 61 -14.02 -4.42 1.19
CA ALA A 61 -12.74 -4.74 1.82
C ALA A 61 -12.74 -4.43 3.32
N LEU A 62 -13.42 -3.35 3.73
CA LEU A 62 -13.60 -2.94 5.13
C LEU A 62 -14.59 -3.83 5.89
N GLU A 63 -15.62 -4.34 5.23
CA GLU A 63 -16.61 -5.26 5.82
C GLU A 63 -16.09 -6.69 6.00
N SER A 64 -14.96 -7.02 5.36
CA SER A 64 -14.34 -8.33 5.50
C SER A 64 -13.91 -8.57 6.95
N GLU A 65 -14.47 -9.59 7.60
CA GLU A 65 -14.04 -10.03 8.95
C GLU A 65 -12.59 -10.53 8.98
N THR A 66 -12.01 -10.73 7.80
CA THR A 66 -10.67 -11.22 7.54
C THR A 66 -9.79 -10.12 6.95
N ALA A 67 -8.52 -10.07 7.35
CA ALA A 67 -7.59 -9.02 6.93
C ALA A 67 -7.43 -8.98 5.40
N SER A 68 -8.10 -8.00 4.79
CA SER A 68 -8.04 -7.73 3.35
C SER A 68 -6.84 -6.85 3.03
N LEU A 69 -6.16 -7.16 1.93
CA LEU A 69 -4.92 -6.49 1.55
C LEU A 69 -4.83 -6.36 0.03
N LEU A 70 -4.50 -5.15 -0.44
CA LEU A 70 -4.05 -4.93 -1.82
C LEU A 70 -2.53 -4.79 -1.82
N SER A 71 -1.83 -5.52 -2.69
CA SER A 71 -0.40 -5.32 -2.91
C SER A 71 -0.09 -5.01 -4.36
N PHE A 72 0.80 -4.05 -4.59
CA PHE A 72 1.19 -3.59 -5.92
C PHE A 72 2.63 -3.06 -5.91
N TYR A 73 3.21 -2.91 -7.09
CA TYR A 73 4.59 -2.45 -7.24
C TYR A 73 4.64 -1.01 -7.78
N VAL A 74 5.53 -0.22 -7.20
CA VAL A 74 6.01 1.05 -7.73
C VAL A 74 7.51 0.92 -7.96
N GLY A 75 7.89 0.62 -9.21
CA GLY A 75 9.26 0.22 -9.52
C GLY A 75 9.64 -1.06 -8.77
N PRO A 76 10.76 -1.09 -8.02
CA PRO A 76 11.17 -2.27 -7.25
C PRO A 76 10.50 -2.38 -5.86
N ILE A 77 9.72 -1.38 -5.45
CA ILE A 77 9.13 -1.30 -4.10
C ILE A 77 7.73 -1.92 -4.17
N GLN A 78 7.47 -2.88 -3.29
CA GLN A 78 6.12 -3.40 -3.07
C GLN A 78 5.46 -2.57 -1.99
N LEU A 79 4.27 -2.04 -2.29
CA LEU A 79 3.39 -1.45 -1.30
C LEU A 79 2.27 -2.43 -0.97
N ALA A 80 1.86 -2.47 0.28
CA ALA A 80 0.60 -3.08 0.70
C ALA A 80 -0.35 -1.99 1.21
N CYS A 81 -1.64 -2.11 0.89
CA CYS A 81 -2.71 -1.26 1.39
C CYS A 81 -3.60 -2.10 2.32
N HIS A 82 -3.73 -1.64 3.56
CA HIS A 82 -4.46 -2.31 4.62
C HIS A 82 -5.79 -1.60 4.87
N PHE A 83 -6.86 -2.37 5.04
CA PHE A 83 -8.21 -1.87 5.26
C PHE A 83 -8.67 -2.24 6.68
N PHE A 84 -8.20 -1.54 7.71
CA PHE A 84 -8.53 -1.86 9.10
C PHE A 84 -9.85 -1.25 9.55
N SER A 85 -10.09 0.02 9.22
CA SER A 85 -11.35 0.71 9.48
C SER A 85 -11.52 1.91 8.54
N THR A 86 -12.70 2.53 8.54
CA THR A 86 -12.98 3.72 7.71
C THR A 86 -12.08 4.92 8.02
N VAL A 87 -11.42 4.94 9.18
CA VAL A 87 -10.47 5.99 9.61
C VAL A 87 -9.02 5.50 9.65
N GLU A 88 -8.79 4.23 9.32
CA GLU A 88 -7.50 3.54 9.42
C GLU A 88 -7.30 2.67 8.17
N ILE A 89 -7.13 3.36 7.04
CA ILE A 89 -6.64 2.77 5.81
C ILE A 89 -5.26 3.38 5.59
N GLU A 90 -4.27 2.52 5.41
CA GLU A 90 -2.87 2.90 5.32
C GLU A 90 -2.14 2.05 4.30
N PHE A 91 -1.02 2.56 3.82
CA PHE A 91 -0.07 1.74 3.09
C PHE A 91 1.14 1.46 3.96
N ASP A 92 1.80 0.35 3.71
CA ASP A 92 3.14 0.12 4.21
C ASP A 92 4.06 -0.36 3.08
N PHE A 93 5.36 -0.33 3.37
CA PHE A 93 6.39 -0.92 2.53
C PHE A 93 7.61 -1.32 3.34
N ASP A 94 8.38 -2.25 2.79
CA ASP A 94 9.66 -2.63 3.35
C ASP A 94 10.73 -1.57 3.01
N PRO A 95 11.26 -0.82 3.99
CA PRO A 95 12.21 0.25 3.70
C PRO A 95 13.53 -0.25 3.09
N ARG A 96 13.83 -1.54 3.21
CA ARG A 96 15.01 -2.16 2.58
C ARG A 96 14.91 -2.24 1.06
N GLN A 97 13.72 -2.05 0.49
CA GLN A 97 13.49 -1.98 -0.96
C GLN A 97 13.84 -0.60 -1.55
N VAL A 98 14.09 0.41 -0.71
CA VAL A 98 14.38 1.77 -1.15
C VAL A 98 15.90 1.99 -1.22
N SER A 99 16.40 2.29 -2.43
CA SER A 99 17.84 2.45 -2.70
C SER A 99 18.21 3.78 -3.37
N GLY A 100 17.28 4.75 -3.42
CA GLY A 100 17.44 6.00 -4.15
C GLY A 100 17.21 5.85 -5.67
N ILE A 101 17.48 6.90 -6.43
CA ILE A 101 17.44 6.85 -7.91
C ILE A 101 18.81 6.32 -8.37
N PRO A 102 18.88 5.28 -9.23
CA PRO A 102 20.15 4.87 -9.83
C PRO A 102 20.80 6.04 -10.57
N GLU A 103 22.09 6.28 -10.35
CA GLU A 103 22.84 7.20 -11.21
C GLU A 103 22.81 6.65 -12.65
N VAL A 104 22.31 7.46 -13.58
CA VAL A 104 22.21 7.14 -15.02
C VAL A 104 23.46 7.64 -15.74
#